data_AF-A0A928N5E8-F1
#
_entry.id   AF-A0A928N5E8-F1
#
_cell.length_a   1.000
_cell.length_b   1.000
_cell.length_c   1.000
_cell.angle_alpha   90.00
_cell.angle_beta   90.00
_cell.angle_gamma   90.00
#
_symmetry.space_group_name_H-M   'P 1'
#
loop_
_entity.id
_entity.type
_entity.pdbx_description
1 polymer ?
#
loop_
_entity_poly.entity_id
_entity_poly.type
_entity_poly.pdbx_seq_one_letter_code
_entity_poly.pdbx_strand_id
1 'polypeptide(L)'
;MARKDENRVRSKTVSFYVTPFEHTEIQARIKVSGMPKGEYFIQSLLHQKICISVGKYKSDRLALELKKLREALEVATSNDIANIVIECRALLSQLQEVITDNQDLSAEDFTTKKKS
;
A
#
# COMPACT_ATOMS: atom_id res chain seq x y z
N MET A 1 -0.78 -34.03 4.13
CA MET A 1 0.63 -33.57 4.06
C MET A 1 0.75 -32.59 2.89
N ALA A 2 0.72 -31.29 3.15
CA ALA A 2 0.87 -30.29 2.09
C ALA A 2 2.37 -30.11 1.80
N ARG A 3 2.78 -30.36 0.55
CA ARG A 3 4.14 -30.05 0.10
C ARG A 3 4.32 -28.54 0.22
N LYS A 4 5.30 -28.14 1.02
CA LYS A 4 5.70 -26.76 1.18
C LYS A 4 6.40 -26.40 -0.14
N ASP A 5 5.67 -25.77 -1.06
CA ASP A 5 6.22 -25.19 -2.28
C ASP A 5 7.12 -24.00 -1.90
N GLU A 6 8.27 -24.29 -1.30
CA GLU A 6 9.23 -23.29 -0.82
C GLU A 6 9.83 -22.47 -1.97
N ASN A 7 9.69 -22.93 -3.22
CA ASN A 7 10.27 -22.31 -4.40
C ASN A 7 9.24 -21.62 -5.32
N ARG A 8 8.06 -21.29 -4.80
CA ARG A 8 7.04 -20.56 -5.58
C ARG A 8 7.42 -19.07 -5.68
N VAL A 9 7.42 -18.53 -6.90
CA VAL A 9 7.67 -17.09 -7.17
C VAL A 9 6.80 -16.17 -6.30
N ARG A 10 5.51 -16.53 -6.12
CA ARG A 10 4.57 -15.84 -5.23
C ARG A 10 4.32 -16.69 -3.98
N SER A 11 5.25 -16.65 -3.04
CA SER A 11 5.23 -17.47 -1.80
C SER A 11 4.38 -16.87 -0.67
N LYS A 12 4.07 -15.57 -0.71
CA LYS A 12 3.28 -14.86 0.32
C LYS A 12 1.78 -14.81 -0.02
N THR A 13 0.94 -14.97 1.00
CA THR A 13 -0.54 -14.89 0.89
C THR A 13 -1.06 -13.61 1.52
N VAL A 14 -2.01 -12.94 0.85
CA VAL A 14 -2.77 -11.79 1.38
C VAL A 14 -4.26 -12.16 1.36
N SER A 15 -4.95 -12.05 2.50
CA SER A 15 -6.37 -12.35 2.64
C SER A 15 -7.09 -11.26 3.44
N PHE A 16 -8.34 -10.99 3.08
CA PHE A 16 -9.20 -10.00 3.74
C PHE A 16 -10.67 -10.43 3.67
N TYR A 17 -11.48 -9.97 4.61
CA TYR A 17 -12.92 -10.19 4.61
C TYR A 17 -13.63 -9.11 3.78
N VAL A 18 -14.68 -9.52 3.08
CA VAL A 18 -15.54 -8.64 2.29
C VAL A 18 -16.99 -9.01 2.52
N THR A 19 -17.87 -8.03 2.38
CA THR A 19 -19.31 -8.26 2.34
C THR A 19 -19.70 -9.04 1.07
N PRO A 20 -20.87 -9.70 1.04
CA PRO A 20 -21.35 -10.40 -0.16
C PRO A 20 -21.48 -9.49 -1.39
N PHE A 21 -21.84 -8.23 -1.17
CA PHE A 21 -21.96 -7.22 -2.23
C PHE A 21 -20.58 -6.89 -2.83
N GLU A 22 -19.61 -6.53 -1.97
CA GLU A 22 -18.23 -6.26 -2.41
C GLU A 22 -17.62 -7.46 -3.12
N HIS A 23 -17.87 -8.69 -2.62
CA HIS A 23 -17.41 -9.90 -3.29
C HIS A 23 -17.96 -10.02 -4.72
N THR A 24 -19.26 -9.77 -4.89
CA THR A 24 -19.92 -9.83 -6.21
C THR A 24 -19.33 -8.81 -7.17
N GLU A 25 -19.12 -7.57 -6.72
CA GLU A 25 -18.52 -6.52 -7.53
C GLU A 25 -17.06 -6.85 -7.92
N ILE A 26 -16.26 -7.34 -6.98
CA ILE A 26 -14.87 -7.76 -7.24
C ILE A 26 -14.84 -8.88 -8.29
N GLN A 27 -15.72 -9.89 -8.19
CA GLN A 27 -15.79 -10.95 -9.20
C GLN A 27 -16.20 -10.42 -10.58
N ALA A 28 -17.13 -9.46 -10.64
CA ALA A 28 -17.52 -8.83 -11.89
C ALA A 28 -16.34 -8.07 -12.52
N ARG A 29 -15.58 -7.30 -11.74
CA ARG A 29 -14.38 -6.59 -12.21
C ARG A 29 -13.31 -7.55 -12.75
N ILE A 30 -13.04 -8.65 -12.04
CA ILE A 30 -12.10 -9.68 -12.51
C ILE A 30 -12.55 -10.22 -13.87
N LYS A 31 -13.83 -10.59 -14.01
CA LYS A 31 -14.38 -11.11 -15.27
C LYS A 31 -14.26 -10.11 -16.42
N VAL A 32 -14.65 -8.87 -16.21
CA VAL A 32 -14.59 -7.80 -17.23
C VAL A 32 -13.14 -7.50 -17.62
N SER A 33 -12.20 -7.60 -16.67
CA SER A 33 -10.79 -7.35 -16.95
C SER A 33 -10.12 -8.41 -17.84
N GLY A 34 -10.71 -9.61 -17.95
CA GLY A 34 -10.09 -10.74 -18.66
C GLY A 34 -8.82 -11.30 -18.00
N MET A 35 -8.38 -10.75 -16.87
CA MET A 35 -7.16 -11.17 -16.18
C MET A 35 -7.39 -12.34 -15.22
N PRO A 36 -6.38 -13.18 -14.98
CA PRO A 36 -6.40 -14.13 -13.87
C PRO A 36 -6.60 -13.41 -12.53
N LYS A 37 -7.43 -13.96 -11.64
CA LYS A 37 -7.77 -13.38 -10.31
C LYS A 37 -6.55 -12.87 -9.53
N GLY A 38 -5.47 -13.66 -9.48
CA GLY A 38 -4.26 -13.28 -8.75
C GLY A 38 -3.51 -12.10 -9.40
N GLU A 39 -3.50 -12.03 -10.72
CA GLU A 39 -2.87 -10.93 -11.46
C GLU A 39 -3.68 -9.65 -11.33
N TYR A 40 -5.01 -9.75 -11.47
CA TYR A 40 -5.93 -8.62 -11.25
C TYR A 40 -5.69 -7.97 -9.88
N PHE A 41 -5.60 -8.77 -8.80
CA PHE A 41 -5.35 -8.23 -7.46
C PHE A 41 -3.97 -7.60 -7.32
N ILE A 42 -2.92 -8.21 -7.85
CA ILE A 42 -1.56 -7.65 -7.79
C ILE A 42 -1.52 -6.32 -8.52
N GLN A 43 -2.04 -6.27 -9.75
CA GLN A 43 -2.06 -5.06 -10.55
C GLN A 43 -2.91 -3.96 -9.90
N SER A 44 -4.07 -4.32 -9.38
CA SER A 44 -4.97 -3.38 -8.70
C SER A 44 -4.33 -2.82 -7.43
N LEU A 45 -3.68 -3.64 -6.60
CA LEU A 45 -3.11 -3.20 -5.32
C LEU A 45 -1.80 -2.41 -5.47
N LEU A 46 -0.95 -2.78 -6.45
CA LEU A 46 0.36 -2.12 -6.64
C LEU A 46 0.27 -0.80 -7.41
N HIS A 47 -0.71 -0.63 -8.29
CA HIS A 47 -0.80 0.54 -9.17
C HIS A 47 -2.04 1.40 -8.89
N GLN A 48 -2.76 1.12 -7.81
CA GLN A 48 -3.82 2.02 -7.37
C GLN A 48 -3.21 3.32 -6.85
N LYS A 49 -3.73 4.45 -7.35
CA LYS A 49 -3.30 5.78 -6.90
C LYS A 49 -3.51 5.93 -5.39
N ILE A 50 -2.44 6.26 -4.66
CA ILE A 50 -2.47 6.55 -3.24
C ILE A 50 -2.54 8.07 -3.05
N CYS A 51 -3.63 8.56 -2.46
CA CYS A 51 -3.78 9.98 -2.13
C CYS A 51 -3.73 10.19 -0.61
N ILE A 52 -2.70 10.88 -0.11
CA ILE A 52 -2.66 11.35 1.28
C ILE A 52 -3.48 12.63 1.35
N SER A 53 -4.75 12.50 1.72
CA SER A 53 -5.63 13.65 1.94
C SER A 53 -5.15 14.50 3.11
N VAL A 54 -5.23 15.82 2.99
CA VAL A 54 -4.91 16.78 4.06
C VAL A 54 -5.82 16.51 5.24
N GLY A 55 -5.24 15.99 6.33
CA GLY A 55 -5.97 15.60 7.52
C GLY A 55 -5.09 14.82 8.48
N LYS A 56 -5.14 15.20 9.77
CA LYS A 56 -4.26 14.71 10.84
C LYS A 56 -4.16 13.18 10.91
N TYR A 57 -5.27 12.46 10.71
CA TYR A 57 -5.31 11.01 10.90
C TYR A 57 -4.42 10.22 9.92
N LYS A 58 -4.42 10.57 8.62
CA LYS A 58 -3.64 9.82 7.62
C LYS A 58 -2.16 10.18 7.68
N SER A 59 -1.84 11.45 7.92
CA SER A 59 -0.45 11.90 8.13
C SER A 59 0.15 11.28 9.40
N ASP A 60 -0.61 11.19 10.49
CA ASP A 60 -0.14 10.60 11.75
C ASP A 60 0.15 9.11 11.59
N ARG A 61 -0.66 8.40 10.79
CA ARG A 61 -0.43 6.98 10.50
C ARG A 61 0.85 6.76 9.69
N LEU A 62 1.15 7.62 8.72
CA LEU A 62 2.41 7.57 8.00
C LEU A 62 3.60 7.86 8.93
N ALA A 63 3.48 8.87 9.80
CA ALA A 63 4.52 9.19 10.78
C ALA A 63 4.78 8.02 11.74
N LEU A 64 3.74 7.27 12.11
CA LEU A 64 3.85 6.08 12.94
C LEU A 64 4.64 4.96 12.24
N GLU A 65 4.38 4.69 10.97
CA GLU A 65 5.14 3.67 10.22
C GLU A 65 6.61 4.05 10.06
N LEU A 66 6.91 5.33 9.80
CA LEU A 66 8.28 5.83 9.79
C LEU A 66 8.97 5.69 11.15
N LYS A 67 8.25 5.96 12.24
CA LYS A 67 8.77 5.77 13.61
C LYS A 67 9.11 4.30 13.88
N LYS A 68 8.24 3.37 13.50
CA LYS A 68 8.51 1.92 13.65
C LYS A 68 9.74 1.48 12.88
N LEU A 69 9.91 1.94 11.64
CA LEU A 69 11.10 1.63 10.85
C LEU A 69 12.37 2.16 11.50
N ARG A 70 12.32 3.38 12.07
CA ARG A 70 13.46 3.94 12.81
C ARG A 70 13.79 3.10 14.05
N GLU A 71 12.80 2.76 14.86
CA GLU A 71 12.97 1.93 16.05
C GLU A 71 13.50 0.53 15.70
N ALA A 72 13.03 -0.05 14.59
CA ALA A 72 13.54 -1.32 14.08
C ALA A 72 15.01 -1.23 13.68
N LEU A 73 15.42 -0.13 13.02
CA LEU A 73 16.82 0.11 12.66
C LEU A 73 17.73 0.32 13.88
N GLU A 74 17.23 0.95 14.94
CA GLU A 74 17.99 1.21 16.17
C GLU A 74 18.32 -0.07 16.95
N VAL A 75 17.46 -1.10 16.86
CA VAL A 75 17.59 -2.38 17.58
C VAL A 75 18.03 -3.54 16.66
N ALA A 76 18.20 -3.29 15.35
CA ALA A 76 18.49 -4.31 14.36
C ALA A 76 19.81 -5.05 14.62
N THR A 77 19.78 -6.38 14.50
CA THR A 77 21.00 -7.20 14.46
C THR A 77 21.51 -7.35 13.02
N SER A 78 22.75 -7.80 12.82
CA SER A 78 23.36 -7.95 11.49
C SER A 78 22.53 -8.80 10.50
N ASN A 79 21.68 -9.71 10.99
CA ASN A 79 20.84 -10.56 10.14
C ASN A 79 19.52 -9.88 9.74
N ASP A 80 19.05 -8.88 10.49
CA ASP A 80 17.76 -8.23 10.29
C ASP A 80 17.86 -6.99 9.37
N ILE A 81 19.04 -6.37 9.34
CA ILE A 81 19.30 -5.13 8.60
C ILE A 81 18.89 -5.25 7.12
N ALA A 82 19.18 -6.39 6.48
CA ALA A 82 18.84 -6.58 5.07
C ALA A 82 17.32 -6.46 4.81
N ASN A 83 16.50 -7.10 5.64
CA ASN A 83 15.05 -7.05 5.50
C ASN A 83 14.50 -5.65 5.82
N ILE A 84 15.00 -5.02 6.88
CA ILE A 84 14.56 -3.68 7.28
C ILE A 84 14.91 -2.65 6.21
N VAL A 85 16.09 -2.74 5.59
CA VAL A 85 16.49 -1.86 4.48
C VAL A 85 15.60 -2.06 3.26
N ILE A 86 15.20 -3.30 2.95
CA ILE A 86 14.25 -3.59 1.87
C ILE A 86 12.89 -2.93 2.17
N GLU A 87 12.38 -3.03 3.40
CA GLU A 87 11.13 -2.40 3.82
C GLU A 87 11.22 -0.86 3.76
N CYS A 88 12.31 -0.27 4.26
CA CYS A 88 12.57 1.16 4.16
C CYS A 88 12.58 1.63 2.71
N ARG A 89 13.30 0.92 1.82
CA ARG A 89 13.37 1.25 0.40
C ARG A 89 11.99 1.19 -0.25
N ALA A 90 11.19 0.16 0.06
CA ALA A 90 9.85 0.02 -0.48
C ALA A 90 8.93 1.17 -0.04
N LEU A 91 8.95 1.53 1.26
CA LEU A 91 8.14 2.63 1.78
C LEU A 91 8.53 3.97 1.16
N LEU A 92 9.83 4.27 1.07
CA LEU A 92 10.32 5.52 0.50
C LEU A 92 10.00 5.65 -0.99
N SER A 93 10.06 4.56 -1.75
CA SER A 93 9.72 4.55 -3.18
C SER A 93 8.24 4.90 -3.39
N GLN A 94 7.35 4.30 -2.60
CA GLN A 94 5.92 4.60 -2.64
C GLN A 94 5.61 6.04 -2.19
N LEU A 95 6.32 6.54 -1.19
CA LEU A 95 6.17 7.93 -0.75
C LEU A 95 6.60 8.91 -1.85
N GLN A 96 7.67 8.61 -2.59
CA GLN A 96 8.13 9.42 -3.71
C GLN A 96 7.08 9.48 -4.84
N GLU A 97 6.45 8.36 -5.19
CA GLU A 97 5.36 8.32 -6.16
C GLU A 97 4.19 9.22 -5.73
N VAL A 98 3.76 9.10 -4.48
CA VAL A 98 2.70 9.93 -3.92
C VAL A 98 3.06 11.42 -3.94
N ILE A 99 4.29 11.79 -3.59
CA ILE A 99 4.72 13.20 -3.61
C ILE A 99 4.76 13.73 -5.06
N THR A 100 5.25 12.93 -6.00
CA THR A 100 5.37 13.32 -7.43
C THR A 100 4.00 13.57 -8.05
N ASP A 101 3.04 12.68 -7.80
CA ASP A 101 1.65 12.81 -8.27
C ASP A 101 0.90 14.02 -7.69
N ASN A 102 1.43 14.62 -6.62
CA ASN A 102 0.84 15.74 -5.91
C ASN A 102 1.56 17.08 -6.21
N GLN A 103 2.57 17.12 -7.09
CA GLN A 103 3.32 18.35 -7.39
C GLN A 103 2.49 19.46 -8.05
N ASP A 104 1.36 19.10 -8.68
CA ASP A 104 0.43 20.06 -9.30
C ASP A 104 -0.63 20.60 -8.31
N LEU A 105 -0.62 20.17 -7.04
CA LEU A 105 -1.57 20.64 -6.04
C LEU A 105 -1.09 21.96 -5.42
N SER A 106 -1.95 22.98 -5.49
CA SER A 106 -1.73 24.30 -4.90
C SER A 106 -2.38 24.40 -3.52
N ALA A 107 -1.94 25.36 -2.70
CA ALA A 107 -2.58 25.64 -1.41
C ALA A 107 -4.07 26.03 -1.55
N GLU A 108 -4.47 26.51 -2.74
CA GLU A 108 -5.84 26.92 -3.06
C GLU A 108 -6.79 25.72 -3.14
N ASP A 109 -6.29 24.54 -3.54
CA ASP A 109 -7.04 23.28 -3.65
C ASP A 109 -7.52 22.73 -2.29
N PHE A 110 -6.96 23.25 -1.19
CA PHE A 110 -7.31 22.85 0.17
C PHE A 110 -8.10 23.92 0.93
N THR A 111 -8.46 25.03 0.28
CA THR A 111 -9.25 26.09 0.91
C THR A 111 -10.70 25.63 1.10
N THR A 112 -11.15 25.58 2.35
CA THR A 112 -12.56 25.35 2.64
C THR A 112 -13.33 26.64 2.36
N LYS A 113 -14.09 26.67 1.26
CA LYS A 113 -15.03 27.78 1.01
C LYS A 113 -15.99 27.87 2.19
N LYS A 114 -15.85 28.94 2.98
CA LYS A 114 -16.75 29.27 4.09
C LYS A 114 -18.15 29.41 3.47
N LYS A 115 -19.07 28.50 3.78
CA LYS A 115 -20.47 28.61 3.38
C LYS A 115 -21.00 29.93 3.96
N SER A 116 -21.33 30.88 3.08
CA SER A 116 -22.14 32.06 3.41
C SER A 116 -23.60 31.68 3.56
#